data_AF-A0A2D4M8M8-F1
#
_entry.id   AF-A0A2D4M8M8-F1
#
_cell.length_a   1.000
_cell.length_b   1.000
_cell.length_c   1.000
_cell.angle_alpha   90.00
_cell.angle_beta   90.00
_cell.angle_gamma   90.00
#
_symmetry.space_group_name_H-M   'P 1'
#
loop_
_entity.id
_entity.type
_entity.pdbx_description
1 polymer ?
#
loop_
_entity_poly.entity_id
_entity_poly.type
_entity_poly.pdbx_seq_one_letter_code
_entity_poly.pdbx_strand_id
1 'polypeptide(L)'
;NKKLDMPKNTTLNGLTCPVCFDIGLDQCEVDGSLNCVGEENRCITASGTMTTGGVPMTIASRGCSSASACALLVDTDLYSAGITFRLKKIGCSLAVRASST
;
A
#
# COMPACT_ATOMS: atom_id res chain seq x y z
N ASN A 1 -6.83 -8.25 15.97
CA ASN A 1 -7.23 -7.46 14.79
C ASN A 1 -6.78 -6.01 14.97
N LYS A 2 -5.74 -5.57 14.24
CA LYS A 2 -5.20 -4.20 14.30
C LYS A 2 -6.11 -3.27 13.49
N LYS A 3 -6.82 -2.36 14.16
CA LYS A 3 -7.71 -1.37 13.53
C LYS A 3 -6.86 -0.18 13.06
N LEU A 4 -6.97 0.21 11.79
CA LEU A 4 -6.16 1.28 11.19
C LEU A 4 -6.97 2.59 11.07
N ASP A 5 -7.45 3.13 12.18
CA ASP A 5 -8.09 4.46 12.22
C ASP A 5 -7.12 5.45 12.87
N MET A 6 -6.34 6.17 12.04
CA MET A 6 -5.45 7.23 12.50
C MET A 6 -5.75 8.51 11.70
N PRO A 7 -5.79 9.70 12.32
CA PRO A 7 -5.95 10.94 11.56
C PRO A 7 -4.86 11.04 10.50
N LYS A 8 -5.26 11.06 9.23
CA LYS A 8 -4.34 11.15 8.09
C LYS A 8 -4.04 12.61 7.79
N ASN A 9 -2.77 12.98 7.88
CA ASN A 9 -2.29 14.21 7.28
C ASN A 9 -2.24 14.03 5.75
N THR A 10 -3.10 14.75 5.03
CA THR A 10 -3.23 14.67 3.57
C THR A 10 -2.46 15.77 2.82
N THR A 11 -1.64 16.56 3.51
CA THR A 11 -0.80 17.58 2.87
C THR A 11 0.29 16.91 2.05
N LEU A 12 0.46 17.33 0.79
CA LEU A 12 1.54 16.84 -0.09
C LEU A 12 2.92 17.07 0.54
N ASN A 13 3.76 16.05 0.53
CA ASN A 13 5.10 16.12 1.13
C ASN A 13 6.24 16.28 0.12
N GLY A 14 5.90 16.41 -1.18
CA GLY A 14 6.88 16.58 -2.26
C GLY A 14 7.59 15.30 -2.70
N LEU A 15 7.16 14.13 -2.21
CA LEU A 15 7.67 12.83 -2.63
C LEU A 15 6.68 12.15 -3.58
N THR A 16 7.16 11.21 -4.38
CA THR A 16 6.35 10.40 -5.28
C THR A 16 6.81 8.94 -5.31
N CYS A 17 5.86 8.06 -5.61
CA CYS A 17 6.07 6.63 -5.76
C CYS A 17 5.33 6.09 -6.99
N PRO A 18 5.88 5.07 -7.67
CA PRO A 18 5.12 4.35 -8.67
C PRO A 18 3.87 3.72 -8.03
N VAL A 19 2.75 3.80 -8.72
CA VAL A 19 1.47 3.24 -8.28
C VAL A 19 1.03 2.15 -9.25
N CYS A 20 0.36 1.15 -8.70
CA CYS A 20 -0.49 0.22 -9.45
C CYS A 20 -1.40 -0.52 -8.49
N PHE A 21 -2.50 -1.07 -9.00
CA PHE A 21 -3.39 -1.94 -8.25
C PHE A 21 -4.06 -2.95 -9.20
N ASP A 22 -3.92 -4.23 -8.89
CA ASP A 22 -4.59 -5.31 -9.62
C ASP A 22 -5.30 -6.28 -8.68
N ILE A 23 -6.41 -6.82 -9.17
CA ILE A 23 -7.17 -7.89 -8.54
C ILE A 23 -7.04 -9.14 -9.43
N GLY A 24 -6.76 -10.29 -8.82
CA GLY A 24 -6.57 -11.58 -9.49
C GLY A 24 -5.11 -11.89 -9.83
N LEU A 25 -4.20 -10.92 -9.70
CA LEU A 25 -2.77 -11.07 -9.98
C LEU A 25 -1.93 -10.86 -8.71
N ASP A 26 -0.78 -11.52 -8.64
CA ASP A 26 0.19 -11.39 -7.54
C ASP A 26 1.24 -10.29 -7.77
N GLN A 27 1.19 -9.67 -8.96
CA GLN A 27 1.98 -8.51 -9.38
C GLN A 27 1.12 -7.58 -10.23
N CYS A 28 1.44 -6.28 -10.19
CA CYS A 28 0.85 -5.28 -11.06
C CYS A 28 1.93 -4.51 -11.82
N GLU A 29 1.58 -4.09 -13.04
CA GLU A 29 2.38 -3.22 -13.89
C GLU A 29 2.16 -1.77 -13.48
N VAL A 30 3.23 -0.97 -13.44
CA VAL A 30 3.15 0.44 -13.02
C VAL A 30 2.44 1.24 -14.10
N ASP A 31 1.35 1.90 -13.74
CA ASP A 31 0.53 2.72 -14.65
C ASP A 31 0.62 4.22 -14.35
N GLY A 32 1.34 4.61 -13.30
CA GLY A 32 1.54 6.02 -12.98
C GLY A 32 2.45 6.28 -11.78
N SER A 33 2.44 7.53 -11.33
CA SER A 33 3.13 7.99 -10.13
C SER A 33 2.14 8.72 -9.22
N LEU A 34 2.19 8.43 -7.92
CA LEU A 34 1.35 9.04 -6.90
C LEU A 34 2.17 10.05 -6.09
N ASN A 35 1.65 11.26 -5.87
CA ASN A 35 2.25 12.21 -4.94
C ASN A 35 1.91 11.80 -3.50
N CYS A 36 2.93 11.64 -2.67
CA CYS A 36 2.77 11.18 -1.30
C CYS A 36 2.36 12.33 -0.36
N VAL A 37 1.73 11.97 0.76
CA VAL A 37 1.20 12.93 1.73
C VAL A 37 1.73 12.67 3.13
N GLY A 38 1.76 13.72 3.96
CA GLY A 38 2.14 13.63 5.37
C GLY A 38 3.48 12.91 5.57
N GLU A 39 3.46 11.85 6.36
CA GLU A 39 4.65 11.06 6.73
C GLU A 39 4.96 9.91 5.76
N GLU A 40 4.28 9.84 4.62
CA GLU A 40 4.53 8.82 3.60
C GLU A 40 5.85 9.09 2.87
N ASN A 41 6.94 8.57 3.42
CA ASN A 41 8.29 8.74 2.90
C ASN A 41 8.87 7.47 2.26
N ARG A 42 8.06 6.42 2.11
CA ARG A 42 8.42 5.15 1.47
C ARG A 42 7.51 4.82 0.31
N CYS A 43 8.04 4.08 -0.65
CA CYS A 43 7.24 3.35 -1.61
C CYS A 43 7.08 1.91 -1.13
N ILE A 44 5.83 1.46 -1.06
CA ILE A 44 5.50 0.07 -0.71
C ILE A 44 5.11 -0.68 -1.98
N THR A 45 5.51 -1.94 -2.06
CA THR A 45 4.90 -2.93 -2.94
C THR A 45 4.29 -4.02 -2.07
N ALA A 46 3.08 -4.45 -2.37
CA ALA A 46 2.40 -5.46 -1.57
C ALA A 46 1.68 -6.44 -2.49
N SER A 47 1.71 -7.73 -2.15
CA SER A 47 0.79 -8.71 -2.75
C SER A 47 0.31 -9.70 -1.71
N GLY A 48 -0.88 -10.25 -1.94
CA GLY A 48 -1.54 -11.09 -0.96
C GLY A 48 -2.95 -11.45 -1.36
N THR A 49 -3.81 -11.64 -0.37
CA THR A 49 -5.21 -12.00 -0.57
C THR A 49 -6.12 -10.99 0.12
N MET A 50 -7.15 -10.56 -0.58
CA MET A 50 -8.22 -9.72 -0.09
C MET A 50 -9.51 -10.55 -0.03
N THR A 51 -10.16 -10.59 1.13
CA THR A 51 -11.41 -11.32 1.32
C THR A 51 -12.52 -10.33 1.62
N THR A 52 -13.52 -10.28 0.75
CA THR A 52 -14.75 -9.50 0.91
C THR A 52 -15.96 -10.40 0.73
N GLY A 53 -16.95 -10.32 1.62
CA GLY A 53 -18.12 -11.21 1.58
C GLY A 53 -17.78 -12.71 1.65
N GLY A 54 -16.62 -13.07 2.21
CA GLY A 54 -16.14 -14.46 2.29
C GLY A 54 -15.43 -14.98 1.03
N VAL A 55 -15.31 -14.17 -0.04
CA VAL A 55 -14.63 -14.57 -1.28
C VAL A 55 -13.19 -14.03 -1.29
N PRO A 56 -12.16 -14.90 -1.27
CA PRO A 56 -10.77 -14.49 -1.37
C PRO A 56 -10.37 -14.18 -2.81
N MET A 57 -9.67 -13.08 -3.02
CA MET A 57 -9.10 -12.66 -4.30
C MET A 57 -7.63 -12.31 -4.10
N THR A 58 -6.77 -12.73 -5.03
CA THR A 58 -5.37 -12.26 -5.02
C THR A 58 -5.34 -10.77 -5.33
N ILE A 59 -4.44 -10.03 -4.69
CA ILE A 59 -4.22 -8.62 -4.98
C ILE A 59 -2.73 -8.33 -5.10
N ALA A 60 -2.41 -7.30 -5.90
CA ALA A 60 -1.11 -6.67 -5.96
C ALA A 60 -1.27 -5.16 -5.96
N SER A 61 -0.40 -4.45 -5.25
CA SER A 61 -0.43 -3.00 -5.18
C SER A 61 0.95 -2.39 -5.01
N ARG A 62 1.08 -1.14 -5.46
CA ARG A 62 2.22 -0.26 -5.17
C ARG A 62 1.71 1.13 -4.81
N GLY A 63 2.44 1.85 -3.97
CA GLY A 63 2.07 3.23 -3.65
C GLY A 63 2.90 3.84 -2.53
N CYS A 64 2.41 4.96 -2.00
CA CYS A 64 3.02 5.67 -0.88
C CYS A 64 2.74 4.97 0.45
N SER A 65 3.71 5.03 1.37
CA SER A 65 3.63 4.38 2.66
C SER A 65 4.50 5.06 3.71
N SER A 66 4.15 4.90 4.98
CA SER A 66 5.04 5.26 6.09
C SER A 66 6.02 4.12 6.37
N ALA A 67 7.13 4.42 7.04
CA ALA A 67 8.09 3.40 7.45
C ALA A 67 7.45 2.30 8.33
N SER A 68 6.44 2.63 9.13
CA SER A 68 5.73 1.67 9.99
C SER A 68 4.87 0.68 9.20
N ALA A 69 4.28 1.11 8.08
CA ALA A 69 3.48 0.26 7.22
C ALA A 69 4.38 -0.71 6.41
N CYS A 70 5.61 -0.32 6.08
CA CYS A 70 6.61 -1.24 5.53
C CYS A 70 7.03 -2.35 6.52
N ALA A 71 6.82 -2.15 7.83
CA ALA A 71 7.15 -3.13 8.86
C ALA A 71 5.96 -4.02 9.25
N LEU A 72 4.87 -4.01 8.46
CA LEU A 72 3.75 -4.92 8.67
C LEU A 72 4.22 -6.37 8.52
N LEU A 73 3.72 -7.23 9.41
CA LEU A 73 3.99 -8.66 9.33
C LEU A 73 3.18 -9.27 8.18
N VAL A 74 3.88 -10.05 7.35
CA VAL A 74 3.22 -10.93 6.39
C VAL A 74 2.48 -12.06 7.11
N ASP A 75 1.55 -12.70 6.42
CA ASP A 75 0.71 -13.78 6.92
C ASP A 75 -0.16 -13.43 8.14
N THR A 76 -0.32 -12.13 8.42
CA THR A 76 -1.23 -11.61 9.44
C THR A 76 -2.44 -10.97 8.78
N ASP A 77 -3.63 -11.27 9.31
CA ASP A 77 -4.87 -10.69 8.82
C ASP A 77 -5.03 -9.25 9.30
N LEU A 78 -5.14 -8.33 8.34
CA LEU A 78 -5.46 -6.92 8.52
C LEU A 78 -6.92 -6.71 8.16
N TYR A 79 -7.70 -6.19 9.08
CA TYR A 79 -9.12 -5.92 8.86
C TYR A 79 -9.35 -4.43 8.70
N SER A 80 -9.98 -4.03 7.59
CA SER A 80 -10.32 -2.64 7.32
C SER A 80 -11.60 -2.57 6.50
N ALA A 81 -12.55 -1.73 6.91
CA ALA A 81 -13.78 -1.44 6.17
C ALA A 81 -14.57 -2.67 5.67
N GLY A 82 -14.65 -3.74 6.47
CA GLY A 82 -15.35 -4.97 6.07
C GLY A 82 -14.53 -5.93 5.20
N ILE A 83 -13.27 -5.60 4.93
CA ILE A 83 -12.36 -6.36 4.08
C ILE A 83 -11.23 -6.93 4.94
N THR A 84 -10.92 -8.21 4.74
CA THR A 84 -9.77 -8.86 5.36
C THR A 84 -8.64 -8.96 4.34
N PHE A 85 -7.49 -8.35 4.63
CA PHE A 85 -6.28 -8.43 3.83
C PHE A 85 -5.29 -9.36 4.52
N ARG A 86 -4.73 -10.29 3.77
CA ARG A 86 -3.62 -11.14 4.19
C ARG A 86 -2.45 -10.92 3.25
N LEU A 87 -1.49 -10.10 3.68
CA LEU A 87 -0.32 -9.76 2.87
C LEU A 87 0.66 -10.93 2.89
N LYS A 88 1.14 -11.36 1.72
CA LYS A 88 2.13 -12.43 1.56
C LYS A 88 3.52 -11.90 1.26
N LYS A 89 3.59 -10.80 0.52
CA LYS A 89 4.85 -10.15 0.13
C LYS A 89 4.72 -8.65 0.36
N ILE A 90 5.74 -8.08 0.98
CA ILE A 90 5.90 -6.64 1.13
C ILE A 90 7.31 -6.27 0.67
N GLY A 91 7.42 -5.33 -0.26
CA GLY A 91 8.66 -4.65 -0.59
C GLY A 91 8.58 -3.20 -0.14
N CYS A 92 9.73 -2.61 0.19
CA CYS A 92 9.79 -1.23 0.63
C CYS A 92 11.06 -0.57 0.09
N SER A 93 10.93 0.67 -0.39
CA SER A 93 12.03 1.53 -0.80
C SER A 93 11.80 2.97 -0.34
N LEU A 94 12.81 3.83 -0.45
CA LEU A 94 12.63 5.26 -0.22
C LEU A 94 11.81 5.87 -1.36
N ALA A 95 10.89 6.78 -1.02
CA ALA A 95 10.22 7.60 -2.01
C ALA A 95 11.19 8.63 -2.60
N VAL A 96 10.97 8.99 -3.87
CA VAL A 96 11.80 9.95 -4.58
C VAL A 96 11.14 11.33 -4.56
N ARG A 97 11.93 12.40 -4.69
CA ARG A 97 11.34 13.75 -4.84
C ARG A 97 10.51 13.80 -6.12
N ALA A 98 9.33 14.40 -6.05
CA ALA A 98 8.57 14.73 -7.22
C ALA A 98 9.39 15.72 -8.07
N SER A 99 9.71 15.35 -9.31
CA SER A 99 10.34 16.28 -10.24
C SER A 99 9.36 17.40 -10.55
N SER A 100 9.79 18.64 -10.31
CA SER A 100 9.09 19.82 -10.82
C SER A 100 9.40 19.90 -12.32
N THR A 101 8.47 19.48 -13.17
CA THR A 101 8.49 19.84 -14.59
C THR A 101 7.90 21.23 -14.75
#